data_AF-A0A7S0FWG4-F1
#
_entry.id   AF-A0A7S0FWG4-F1
#
_cell.length_a   1.000
_cell.length_b   1.000
_cell.length_c   1.000
_cell.angle_alpha   90.00
_cell.angle_beta   90.00
_cell.angle_gamma   90.00
#
_symmetry.space_group_name_H-M   'P 1'
#
loop_
_entity.id
_entity.type
_entity.pdbx_description
1 polymer ?
#
loop_
_entity_poly.entity_id
_entity_poly.type
_entity_poly.pdbx_seq_one_letter_code
_entity_poly.pdbx_strand_id
1 'polypeptide(L)'
;AKAFGFIGREQVRALPQGDWRHWRQPIRGGWGFSTAEQAWPVSDTTAEAFKAVLCLRNDPCTANVTALPDEHLFDTVQFLLSYQNADGGWATYENCRGWKWYELMNPSEVFGDIMIDYSYVECSASVMGALTIFSQQFPEHRSAEIARAVRRGAHFIKSMQRRDGSWYGCWGSCFTYGCWFGIEGLVYSGECPADCAPIKRCIQFLLSHQNPDGGWGEDFASCFDREYARRDKLY
;
A
#
# COMPACT_ATOMS: atom_id res chain seq x y z
N ALA A 1 0.72 -20.87 -12.81
CA ALA A 1 0.03 -21.93 -12.03
C ALA A 1 0.36 -21.97 -10.53
N LYS A 2 1.53 -22.47 -10.08
CA LYS A 2 1.79 -22.73 -8.63
C LYS A 2 1.64 -21.49 -7.73
N ALA A 3 2.23 -20.36 -8.12
CA ALA A 3 2.11 -19.11 -7.38
C ALA A 3 0.66 -18.62 -7.26
N PHE A 4 -0.09 -18.64 -8.37
CA PHE A 4 -1.52 -18.28 -8.37
C PHE A 4 -2.34 -19.18 -7.45
N GLY A 5 -2.11 -20.50 -7.49
CA GLY A 5 -2.77 -21.43 -6.58
C GLY A 5 -2.39 -21.23 -5.11
N PHE A 6 -1.15 -20.82 -4.82
CA PHE A 6 -0.72 -20.44 -3.48
C PHE A 6 -1.48 -19.21 -3.00
N ILE A 7 -1.45 -18.10 -3.76
CA ILE A 7 -2.14 -16.85 -3.41
C ILE A 7 -3.64 -17.11 -3.16
N GLY A 8 -4.30 -17.93 -4.00
CA GLY A 8 -5.70 -18.28 -3.80
C GLY A 8 -6.00 -18.99 -2.47
N ARG A 9 -5.10 -19.87 -2.02
CA ARG A 9 -5.22 -20.58 -0.73
C ARG A 9 -4.91 -19.69 0.48
N GLU A 10 -4.02 -18.72 0.31
CA GLU A 10 -3.58 -17.85 1.42
C GLU A 10 -4.56 -16.73 1.78
N GLN A 11 -5.68 -16.58 1.05
CA GLN A 11 -6.69 -15.59 1.42
C GLN A 11 -7.44 -16.02 2.69
N VAL A 12 -7.56 -15.11 3.64
CA VAL A 12 -8.27 -15.34 4.89
C VAL A 12 -9.78 -15.47 4.64
N ARG A 13 -10.33 -16.68 4.81
CA ARG A 13 -11.74 -17.02 4.55
C ARG A 13 -12.66 -16.84 5.75
N ALA A 14 -12.15 -17.17 6.93
CA ALA A 14 -12.91 -17.17 8.17
C ALA A 14 -12.13 -16.42 9.23
N LEU A 15 -12.86 -15.79 10.15
CA LEU A 15 -12.30 -15.23 11.36
C LEU A 15 -11.91 -16.41 12.26
N PRO A 16 -10.63 -16.61 12.65
CA PRO A 16 -10.24 -17.69 13.55
C PRO A 16 -11.00 -17.70 14.88
N GLN A 17 -11.60 -16.57 15.27
CA GLN A 17 -12.62 -16.43 16.31
C GLN A 17 -13.15 -14.99 16.22
N GLY A 18 -14.19 -14.81 15.39
CA GLY A 18 -14.75 -13.50 15.08
C GLY A 18 -15.43 -12.84 16.26
N ASP A 19 -14.94 -11.65 16.63
CA ASP A 19 -15.68 -10.43 16.92
C ASP A 19 -14.64 -9.36 17.27
N TRP A 20 -15.02 -8.08 17.28
CA TRP A 20 -14.25 -6.98 17.87
C TRP A 20 -13.81 -7.23 19.33
N ARG A 21 -14.27 -8.34 19.94
CA ARG A 21 -13.92 -8.85 21.27
C ARG A 21 -12.44 -8.82 21.61
N HIS A 22 -11.54 -8.82 20.62
CA HIS A 22 -10.10 -8.76 20.84
C HIS A 22 -9.42 -7.59 20.11
N TRP A 23 -10.16 -6.51 19.82
CA TRP A 23 -9.64 -5.33 19.13
C TRP A 23 -9.06 -5.63 17.75
N ARG A 24 -9.54 -6.70 17.09
CA ARG A 24 -9.11 -7.08 15.74
C ARG A 24 -10.03 -6.44 14.71
N GLN A 25 -9.44 -5.81 13.71
CA GLN A 25 -10.19 -5.36 12.54
C GLN A 25 -10.76 -6.55 11.75
N PRO A 26 -11.91 -6.44 11.06
CA PRO A 26 -12.41 -7.54 10.23
C PRO A 26 -11.41 -7.97 9.16
N ILE A 27 -10.99 -9.24 9.20
CA ILE A 27 -9.89 -9.79 8.39
C ILE A 27 -10.32 -10.61 7.16
N ARG A 28 -11.62 -10.89 7.02
CA ARG A 28 -12.13 -11.71 5.91
C ARG A 28 -11.82 -11.03 4.58
N GLY A 29 -11.31 -11.80 3.63
CA GLY A 29 -10.97 -11.32 2.29
C GLY A 29 -9.56 -10.73 2.17
N GLY A 30 -8.82 -10.62 3.29
CA GLY A 30 -7.44 -10.12 3.31
C GLY A 30 -6.37 -11.21 3.14
N TRP A 31 -5.13 -10.77 2.95
CA TRP A 31 -3.91 -11.58 2.98
C TRP A 31 -2.93 -11.00 4.00
N GLY A 32 -2.30 -11.88 4.77
CA GLY A 32 -1.19 -11.55 5.67
C GLY A 32 0.15 -11.50 4.95
N PHE A 33 1.12 -10.82 5.56
CA PHE A 33 2.49 -10.73 5.05
C PHE A 33 3.18 -12.11 4.93
N SER A 34 2.83 -13.03 5.82
CA SER A 34 3.41 -14.38 5.85
C SER A 34 2.46 -15.44 5.28
N THR A 35 1.58 -16.01 6.11
CA THR A 35 0.67 -17.11 5.74
C THR A 35 -0.75 -16.86 6.26
N ALA A 36 -1.72 -17.58 5.69
CA ALA A 36 -3.11 -17.55 6.13
C ALA A 36 -3.28 -18.00 7.59
N GLU A 37 -2.44 -18.90 8.08
CA GLU A 37 -2.48 -19.39 9.46
C GLU A 37 -2.20 -18.26 10.48
N GLN A 38 -1.32 -17.32 10.14
CA GLN A 38 -1.07 -16.14 10.98
C GLN A 38 -2.35 -15.31 11.14
N ALA A 39 -3.17 -15.24 10.09
CA ALA A 39 -4.46 -14.54 10.07
C ALA A 39 -4.38 -13.06 10.53
N TRP A 40 -3.28 -12.37 10.22
CA TRP A 40 -3.09 -10.93 10.40
C TRP A 40 -2.90 -10.26 9.04
N PRO A 41 -4.01 -9.98 8.31
CA PRO A 41 -3.91 -9.34 7.01
C PRO A 41 -3.45 -7.90 7.12
N VAL A 42 -2.74 -7.46 6.09
CA VAL A 42 -2.20 -6.10 5.95
C VAL A 42 -2.82 -5.47 4.71
N SER A 43 -3.09 -4.17 4.75
CA SER A 43 -3.77 -3.45 3.65
C SER A 43 -3.00 -3.55 2.33
N ASP A 44 -1.69 -3.32 2.34
CA ASP A 44 -0.82 -3.38 1.18
C ASP A 44 -0.66 -4.81 0.66
N THR A 45 -0.40 -5.77 1.54
CA THR A 45 -0.20 -7.17 1.18
C THR A 45 -1.47 -7.75 0.57
N THR A 46 -2.62 -7.41 1.16
CA THR A 46 -3.94 -7.72 0.60
C THR A 46 -4.08 -7.12 -0.79
N ALA A 47 -3.73 -5.86 -0.97
CA ALA A 47 -3.83 -5.18 -2.25
C ALA A 47 -2.90 -5.78 -3.33
N GLU A 48 -1.64 -6.07 -2.99
CA GLU A 48 -0.67 -6.68 -3.91
C GLU A 48 -1.07 -8.12 -4.29
N ALA A 49 -1.47 -8.94 -3.32
CA ALA A 49 -2.01 -10.27 -3.57
C ALA A 49 -3.26 -10.20 -4.46
N PHE A 50 -4.14 -9.23 -4.21
CA PHE A 50 -5.35 -9.03 -5.00
C PHE A 50 -5.04 -8.60 -6.43
N LYS A 51 -4.10 -7.67 -6.65
CA LYS A 51 -3.61 -7.30 -7.99
C LYS A 51 -3.07 -8.54 -8.72
N ALA A 52 -2.25 -9.36 -8.06
CA ALA A 52 -1.74 -10.58 -8.65
C ALA A 52 -2.85 -11.56 -9.06
N VAL A 53 -3.88 -11.73 -8.22
CA VAL A 53 -5.07 -12.53 -8.55
C VAL A 53 -5.79 -11.97 -9.78
N LEU A 54 -6.07 -10.67 -9.81
CA LEU A 54 -6.81 -10.01 -10.89
C LEU A 54 -6.06 -10.05 -12.23
N CYS A 55 -4.74 -9.92 -12.20
CA CYS A 55 -3.90 -9.98 -13.41
C CYS A 55 -3.78 -11.40 -13.94
N LEU A 56 -3.66 -12.40 -13.06
CA LEU A 56 -3.37 -13.77 -13.45
C LEU A 56 -4.61 -14.63 -13.70
N ARG A 57 -5.79 -14.30 -13.13
CA ARG A 57 -6.97 -15.18 -13.19
C ARG A 57 -7.44 -15.58 -14.59
N ASN A 58 -7.13 -14.76 -15.60
CA ASN A 58 -7.47 -15.00 -17.00
C ASN A 58 -6.24 -15.35 -17.86
N ASP A 59 -5.07 -15.53 -17.24
CA ASP A 59 -3.85 -15.88 -17.95
C ASP A 59 -3.85 -17.37 -18.33
N PRO A 60 -3.50 -17.74 -19.59
CA PRO A 60 -3.42 -19.13 -20.01
C PRO A 60 -2.52 -20.01 -19.11
N CYS A 61 -1.49 -19.44 -18.46
CA CYS A 61 -0.57 -20.16 -17.58
C CYS A 61 -1.19 -20.58 -16.24
N THR A 62 -2.42 -20.17 -15.95
CA THR A 62 -3.19 -20.56 -14.76
C THR A 62 -4.45 -21.36 -15.08
N ALA A 63 -4.69 -21.73 -16.33
CA ALA A 63 -5.90 -22.45 -16.75
C ALA A 63 -6.14 -23.78 -16.00
N ASN A 64 -5.08 -24.40 -15.47
CA ASN A 64 -5.15 -25.64 -14.69
C ASN A 64 -5.35 -25.43 -13.18
N VAL A 65 -5.56 -24.19 -12.72
CA VAL A 65 -5.77 -23.84 -11.32
C VAL A 65 -7.13 -23.18 -11.17
N THR A 66 -7.93 -23.65 -10.23
CA THR A 66 -9.23 -23.03 -9.91
C THR A 66 -9.01 -21.59 -9.45
N ALA A 67 -9.54 -20.64 -10.21
CA ALA A 67 -9.52 -19.23 -9.86
C ALA A 67 -10.41 -18.97 -8.63
N LEU A 68 -10.13 -17.88 -7.93
CA LEU A 68 -11.00 -17.42 -6.85
C LEU A 68 -12.38 -17.04 -7.40
N PRO A 69 -13.47 -17.56 -6.83
CA PRO A 69 -14.82 -17.07 -7.06
C PRO A 69 -14.94 -15.57 -6.86
N ASP A 70 -15.82 -14.92 -7.64
CA ASP A 70 -15.99 -13.46 -7.59
C ASP A 70 -16.43 -12.95 -6.22
N GLU A 71 -17.22 -13.72 -5.48
CA GLU A 71 -17.62 -13.42 -4.09
C GLU A 71 -16.43 -13.16 -3.16
N HIS A 72 -15.32 -13.85 -3.39
CA HIS A 72 -14.10 -13.67 -2.61
C HIS A 72 -13.27 -12.45 -3.04
N LEU A 73 -13.44 -12.00 -4.28
CA LEU A 73 -12.88 -10.73 -4.73
C LEU A 73 -13.69 -9.58 -4.13
N PHE A 74 -15.00 -9.73 -4.02
CA PHE A 74 -15.88 -8.77 -3.37
C PHE A 74 -15.61 -8.66 -1.86
N ASP A 75 -15.32 -9.79 -1.19
CA ASP A 75 -14.83 -9.78 0.19
C ASP A 75 -13.54 -8.94 0.33
N THR A 76 -12.60 -9.06 -0.61
CA THR A 76 -11.37 -8.24 -0.61
C THR A 76 -11.65 -6.76 -0.81
N VAL A 77 -12.57 -6.40 -1.72
CA VAL A 77 -12.96 -4.99 -1.91
C VAL A 77 -13.60 -4.43 -0.63
N GLN A 78 -14.44 -5.20 0.04
CA GLN A 78 -15.00 -4.81 1.34
C GLN A 78 -13.91 -4.63 2.40
N PHE A 79 -12.94 -5.54 2.48
CA PHE A 79 -11.78 -5.42 3.37
C PHE A 79 -11.05 -4.10 3.12
N LEU A 80 -10.60 -3.86 1.88
CA LEU A 80 -9.80 -2.69 1.51
C LEU A 80 -10.56 -1.37 1.77
N LEU A 81 -11.86 -1.30 1.44
CA LEU A 81 -12.66 -0.10 1.69
C LEU A 81 -12.90 0.16 3.18
N SER A 82 -12.99 -0.90 4.01
CA SER A 82 -13.14 -0.76 5.46
C SER A 82 -11.86 -0.29 6.16
N TYR A 83 -10.70 -0.47 5.51
CA TYR A 83 -9.38 -0.08 6.02
C TYR A 83 -8.99 1.38 5.73
N GLN A 84 -9.84 2.17 5.07
CA GLN A 84 -9.53 3.56 4.76
C GLN A 84 -9.72 4.46 5.98
N ASN A 85 -8.69 5.21 6.36
CA ASN A 85 -8.72 6.17 7.47
C ASN A 85 -9.45 7.48 7.12
N ALA A 86 -9.70 8.30 8.13
CA ALA A 86 -10.37 9.60 7.98
C ALA A 86 -9.57 10.62 7.15
N ASP A 87 -8.23 10.53 7.19
CA ASP A 87 -7.32 11.35 6.37
C ASP A 87 -7.30 10.95 4.89
N GLY A 88 -7.93 9.83 4.54
CA GLY A 88 -8.03 9.30 3.18
C GLY A 88 -6.96 8.28 2.82
N GLY A 89 -5.96 8.09 3.69
CA GLY A 89 -4.92 7.09 3.50
C GLY A 89 -5.31 5.72 4.07
N TRP A 90 -4.41 4.76 3.90
CA TRP A 90 -4.47 3.43 4.48
C TRP A 90 -3.26 3.21 5.38
N ALA A 91 -3.54 2.62 6.53
CA ALA A 91 -2.55 2.15 7.48
C ALA A 91 -2.21 0.67 7.22
N THR A 92 -1.46 0.00 8.09
CA THR A 92 -0.98 -1.37 7.83
C THR A 92 -2.01 -2.45 8.19
N TYR A 93 -2.06 -2.87 9.45
CA TYR A 93 -2.85 -3.99 9.93
C TYR A 93 -4.27 -3.59 10.29
N GLU A 94 -4.47 -2.33 10.70
CA GLU A 94 -5.74 -1.81 11.19
C GLU A 94 -5.89 -0.32 10.85
N ASN A 95 -7.06 0.26 11.14
CA ASN A 95 -7.25 1.70 11.04
C ASN A 95 -6.46 2.42 12.14
N CYS A 96 -6.15 3.69 11.89
CA CYS A 96 -5.63 4.61 12.88
C CYS A 96 -6.72 4.85 13.95
N ARG A 97 -6.56 4.21 15.11
CA ARG A 97 -7.52 4.26 16.24
C ARG A 97 -7.10 5.21 17.36
N GLY A 98 -5.99 5.90 17.18
CA GLY A 98 -5.46 6.85 18.16
C GLY A 98 -5.12 8.18 17.52
N TRP A 99 -4.58 9.08 18.34
CA TRP A 99 -4.20 10.42 17.91
C TRP A 99 -2.69 10.50 17.75
N LYS A 100 -2.20 11.31 16.80
CA LYS A 100 -0.77 11.49 16.55
C LYS A 100 0.02 11.92 17.80
N TRP A 101 -0.61 12.63 18.74
CA TRP A 101 0.05 13.04 19.98
C TRP A 101 0.37 11.87 20.91
N TYR A 102 -0.20 10.67 20.70
CA TYR A 102 0.16 9.48 21.45
C TYR A 102 1.64 9.12 21.29
N GLU A 103 2.27 9.53 20.19
CA GLU A 103 3.71 9.36 19.97
C GLU A 103 4.56 10.04 21.04
N LEU A 104 4.05 11.09 21.70
CA LEU A 104 4.73 11.73 22.85
C LEU A 104 4.85 10.80 24.06
N MET A 105 4.10 9.71 24.09
CA MET A 105 4.14 8.69 25.15
C MET A 105 4.99 7.48 24.75
N ASN A 106 5.67 7.49 23.61
CA ASN A 106 6.52 6.38 23.15
C ASN A 106 7.69 6.15 24.12
N PRO A 107 7.73 5.00 24.83
CA PRO A 107 8.78 4.71 25.79
C PRO A 107 9.89 3.83 25.22
N SER A 108 9.85 3.48 23.92
CA SER A 108 10.73 2.45 23.37
C SER A 108 12.17 2.88 23.14
N GLU A 109 12.44 4.19 23.22
CA GLU A 109 13.74 4.87 23.07
C GLU A 109 14.44 4.73 21.71
N VAL A 110 14.33 3.57 21.06
CA VAL A 110 15.04 3.18 19.83
C VAL A 110 14.14 3.06 18.61
N PHE A 111 12.82 3.13 18.77
CA PHE A 111 11.85 3.12 17.67
C PHE A 111 11.01 4.38 17.69
N GLY A 112 10.66 4.90 16.51
CA GLY A 112 9.77 6.03 16.34
C GLY A 112 8.52 5.63 15.55
N ASP A 113 7.44 6.39 15.74
CA ASP A 113 6.16 6.21 15.05
C ASP A 113 5.54 4.81 15.30
N ILE A 114 5.53 4.37 16.58
CA ILE A 114 5.04 3.04 16.97
C ILE A 114 3.74 3.06 17.79
N MET A 115 3.25 4.24 18.20
CA MET A 115 2.15 4.31 19.17
C MET A 115 0.76 4.10 18.55
N ILE A 116 0.65 4.26 17.23
CA ILE A 116 -0.58 4.08 16.45
C ILE A 116 -0.25 3.49 15.08
N ASP A 117 -1.24 2.93 14.40
CA ASP A 117 -1.10 2.50 13.00
C ASP A 117 -1.35 3.70 12.08
N TYR A 118 -0.27 4.35 11.63
CA TYR A 118 -0.32 5.54 10.77
C TYR A 118 -0.75 5.20 9.34
N SER A 119 -1.36 6.16 8.64
CA SER A 119 -1.54 6.04 7.19
C SER A 119 -0.20 6.22 6.47
N TYR A 120 0.10 5.37 5.49
CA TYR A 120 1.36 5.38 4.72
C TYR A 120 1.10 5.58 3.21
N VAL A 121 2.07 6.16 2.52
CA VAL A 121 1.97 6.43 1.06
C VAL A 121 1.97 5.12 0.29
N GLU A 122 2.84 4.19 0.67
CA GLU A 122 2.97 2.86 0.08
C GLU A 122 1.70 2.03 0.25
N CYS A 123 1.15 1.95 1.47
CA CYS A 123 -0.11 1.25 1.70
C CYS A 123 -1.26 1.88 0.91
N SER A 124 -1.36 3.21 0.90
CA SER A 124 -2.39 3.91 0.16
C SER A 124 -2.30 3.67 -1.35
N ALA A 125 -1.10 3.75 -1.91
CA ALA A 125 -0.86 3.53 -3.33
C ALA A 125 -1.16 2.09 -3.77
N SER A 126 -0.72 1.09 -2.99
CA SER A 126 -1.04 -0.33 -3.22
C SER A 126 -2.54 -0.57 -3.26
N VAL A 127 -3.28 -0.08 -2.25
CA VAL A 127 -4.73 -0.24 -2.17
C VAL A 127 -5.44 0.46 -3.32
N MET A 128 -5.04 1.70 -3.64
CA MET A 128 -5.60 2.44 -4.77
C MET A 128 -5.42 1.70 -6.10
N GLY A 129 -4.23 1.12 -6.33
CA GLY A 129 -3.97 0.31 -7.53
C GLY A 129 -4.87 -0.92 -7.60
N ALA A 130 -4.99 -1.66 -6.51
CA ALA A 130 -5.84 -2.85 -6.46
C ALA A 130 -7.32 -2.54 -6.73
N LEU A 131 -7.85 -1.51 -6.08
CA LEU A 131 -9.24 -1.07 -6.28
C LEU A 131 -9.49 -0.56 -7.71
N THR A 132 -8.51 0.13 -8.30
CA THR A 132 -8.62 0.65 -9.67
C THR A 132 -8.63 -0.47 -10.70
N ILE A 133 -7.71 -1.44 -10.59
CA ILE A 133 -7.67 -2.63 -11.48
C ILE A 133 -8.95 -3.45 -11.33
N PHE A 134 -9.43 -3.66 -10.10
CA PHE A 134 -10.70 -4.34 -9.86
C PHE A 134 -11.86 -3.61 -10.55
N SER A 135 -11.97 -2.29 -10.40
CA SER A 135 -13.07 -1.50 -10.96
C SER A 135 -13.11 -1.51 -12.49
N GLN A 136 -11.98 -1.78 -13.16
CA GLN A 136 -11.94 -1.96 -14.62
C GLN A 136 -12.55 -3.29 -15.05
N GLN A 137 -12.38 -4.34 -14.25
CA GLN A 137 -12.93 -5.68 -14.51
C GLN A 137 -14.38 -5.82 -14.03
N PHE A 138 -14.77 -5.07 -12.98
CA PHE A 138 -16.09 -5.10 -12.34
C PHE A 138 -16.70 -3.69 -12.22
N PRO A 139 -17.08 -3.03 -13.33
CA PRO A 139 -17.45 -1.62 -13.36
C PRO A 139 -18.73 -1.28 -12.57
N GLU A 140 -19.59 -2.25 -12.29
CA GLU A 140 -20.84 -2.04 -11.57
C GLU A 140 -20.69 -2.27 -10.05
N HIS A 141 -19.64 -2.95 -9.60
CA HIS A 141 -19.49 -3.33 -8.19
C HIS A 141 -18.90 -2.19 -7.36
N ARG A 142 -19.76 -1.50 -6.60
CA ARG A 142 -19.37 -0.42 -5.65
C ARG A 142 -18.53 0.71 -6.28
N SER A 143 -18.72 0.96 -7.56
CA SER A 143 -17.92 1.92 -8.34
C SER A 143 -17.86 3.32 -7.74
N ALA A 144 -18.97 3.84 -7.22
CA ALA A 144 -19.02 5.15 -6.57
C ALA A 144 -18.15 5.20 -5.28
N GLU A 145 -18.16 4.14 -4.49
CA GLU A 145 -17.38 4.05 -3.25
C GLU A 145 -15.90 3.91 -3.55
N ILE A 146 -15.54 3.05 -4.53
CA ILE A 146 -14.17 2.89 -5.01
C ILE A 146 -13.62 4.21 -5.55
N ALA A 147 -14.35 4.88 -6.44
CA ALA A 147 -13.93 6.15 -7.00
C ALA A 147 -13.73 7.22 -5.91
N ARG A 148 -14.60 7.25 -4.89
CA ARG A 148 -14.44 8.13 -3.73
C ARG A 148 -13.19 7.78 -2.92
N ALA A 149 -12.95 6.49 -2.67
CA ALA A 149 -11.81 6.03 -1.91
C ALA A 149 -10.48 6.40 -2.61
N VAL A 150 -10.39 6.15 -3.93
CA VAL A 150 -9.21 6.50 -4.75
C VAL A 150 -8.97 8.01 -4.76
N ARG A 151 -10.00 8.85 -4.93
CA ARG A 151 -9.84 10.31 -4.86
C ARG A 151 -9.30 10.78 -3.51
N ARG A 152 -9.80 10.21 -2.40
CA ARG A 152 -9.33 10.53 -1.04
C ARG A 152 -7.89 10.08 -0.83
N GLY A 153 -7.53 8.89 -1.33
CA GLY A 153 -6.15 8.39 -1.31
C GLY A 153 -5.20 9.30 -2.09
N ALA A 154 -5.59 9.77 -3.27
CA ALA A 154 -4.79 10.73 -4.04
C ALA A 154 -4.57 12.05 -3.29
N HIS A 155 -5.59 12.55 -2.60
CA HIS A 155 -5.46 13.73 -1.74
C HIS A 155 -4.48 13.48 -0.59
N PHE A 156 -4.60 12.34 0.08
CA PHE A 156 -3.67 11.91 1.13
C PHE A 156 -2.22 11.86 0.61
N ILE A 157 -1.96 11.15 -0.50
CA ILE A 157 -0.61 11.05 -1.08
C ILE A 157 -0.04 12.43 -1.40
N LYS A 158 -0.83 13.33 -2.01
CA LYS A 158 -0.39 14.71 -2.28
C LYS A 158 -0.06 15.49 -0.99
N SER A 159 -0.82 15.26 0.08
CA SER A 159 -0.60 15.94 1.37
C SER A 159 0.66 15.46 2.09
N MET A 160 1.11 14.24 1.80
CA MET A 160 2.33 13.65 2.37
C MET A 160 3.60 14.00 1.57
N GLN A 161 3.47 14.63 0.40
CA GLN A 161 4.62 15.00 -0.42
C GLN A 161 5.44 16.11 0.27
N ARG A 162 6.75 15.93 0.33
CA ARG A 162 7.68 16.92 0.87
C ARG A 162 7.87 18.08 -0.10
N ARG A 163 8.43 19.18 0.43
CA ARG A 163 8.69 20.40 -0.34
C ARG A 163 9.67 20.18 -1.49
N ASP A 164 10.64 19.29 -1.30
CA ASP A 164 11.62 18.86 -2.31
C ASP A 164 11.02 17.97 -3.41
N GLY A 165 9.75 17.57 -3.29
CA GLY A 165 9.05 16.70 -4.24
C GLY A 165 9.11 15.21 -3.91
N SER A 166 9.87 14.81 -2.90
CA SER A 166 9.99 13.42 -2.48
C SER A 166 8.84 12.97 -1.58
N TRP A 167 8.70 11.65 -1.44
CA TRP A 167 7.93 11.01 -0.37
C TRP A 167 8.88 10.17 0.47
N TYR A 168 8.68 10.19 1.78
CA TYR A 168 9.43 9.38 2.73
C TYR A 168 8.86 7.96 2.73
N GLY A 169 9.71 6.94 2.56
CA GLY A 169 9.34 5.52 2.65
C GLY A 169 9.49 5.00 4.07
N CYS A 170 8.46 4.34 4.60
CA CYS A 170 8.47 3.80 5.96
C CYS A 170 8.80 2.31 5.99
N TRP A 171 8.43 1.56 4.94
CA TRP A 171 8.63 0.11 4.85
C TRP A 171 9.74 -0.33 3.88
N GLY A 172 10.45 0.64 3.29
CA GLY A 172 11.62 0.44 2.45
C GLY A 172 12.55 1.65 2.54
N SER A 173 13.84 1.46 2.25
CA SER A 173 14.86 2.52 2.36
C SER A 173 14.98 3.30 1.05
N CYS A 174 14.71 4.61 0.98
CA CYS A 174 13.78 5.40 1.78
C CYS A 174 12.96 6.26 0.79
N PHE A 175 13.61 7.23 0.17
CA PHE A 175 12.95 8.19 -0.71
C PHE A 175 12.72 7.63 -2.10
N THR A 176 13.62 6.81 -2.66
CA THR A 176 13.36 6.13 -3.93
C THR A 176 12.14 5.22 -3.82
N TYR A 177 12.03 4.49 -2.71
CA TYR A 177 10.87 3.65 -2.37
C TYR A 177 9.59 4.48 -2.20
N GLY A 178 9.61 5.52 -1.36
CA GLY A 178 8.45 6.40 -1.18
C GLY A 178 8.02 7.10 -2.48
N CYS A 179 8.99 7.54 -3.29
CA CYS A 179 8.74 8.18 -4.59
C CYS A 179 8.09 7.24 -5.59
N TRP A 180 8.54 5.98 -5.65
CA TRP A 180 7.91 4.96 -6.49
C TRP A 180 6.41 4.82 -6.18
N PHE A 181 6.06 4.59 -4.90
CA PHE A 181 4.66 4.47 -4.51
C PHE A 181 3.88 5.78 -4.65
N GLY A 182 4.49 6.92 -4.34
CA GLY A 182 3.86 8.23 -4.50
C GLY A 182 3.47 8.51 -5.96
N ILE A 183 4.34 8.19 -6.92
CA ILE A 183 4.04 8.31 -8.35
C ILE A 183 2.97 7.29 -8.75
N GLU A 184 3.13 6.01 -8.41
CA GLU A 184 2.16 4.97 -8.80
C GLU A 184 0.76 5.26 -8.28
N GLY A 185 0.62 5.63 -7.02
CA GLY A 185 -0.67 5.96 -6.42
C GLY A 185 -1.38 7.10 -7.16
N LEU A 186 -0.63 8.14 -7.56
CA LEU A 186 -1.21 9.23 -8.35
C LEU A 186 -1.63 8.77 -9.75
N VAL A 187 -0.81 7.96 -10.41
CA VAL A 187 -1.17 7.36 -11.72
C VAL A 187 -2.43 6.50 -11.61
N TYR A 188 -2.55 5.66 -10.59
CA TYR A 188 -3.75 4.86 -10.33
C TYR A 188 -4.98 5.72 -10.04
N SER A 189 -4.80 6.94 -9.54
CA SER A 189 -5.91 7.90 -9.37
C SER A 189 -6.39 8.56 -10.66
N GLY A 190 -5.74 8.26 -11.79
CA GLY A 190 -6.05 8.83 -13.10
C GLY A 190 -5.28 10.11 -13.42
N GLU A 191 -4.29 10.49 -12.61
CA GLU A 191 -3.44 11.64 -12.90
C GLU A 191 -2.51 11.34 -14.08
N CYS A 192 -2.47 12.24 -15.07
CA CYS A 192 -1.53 12.15 -16.18
C CYS A 192 -0.12 12.58 -15.71
N PRO A 193 0.92 11.73 -15.81
CA PRO A 193 2.29 12.10 -15.44
C PRO A 193 2.79 13.38 -16.12
N ALA A 194 2.38 13.61 -17.37
CA ALA A 194 2.79 14.78 -18.15
C ALA A 194 2.23 16.11 -17.63
N ASP A 195 1.15 16.09 -16.84
CA ASP A 195 0.44 17.30 -16.38
C ASP A 195 0.43 17.43 -14.85
N CYS A 196 0.72 16.36 -14.12
CA CYS A 196 0.65 16.31 -12.67
C CYS A 196 1.89 16.97 -12.01
N ALA A 197 1.72 18.16 -11.43
CA ALA A 197 2.80 18.89 -10.78
C ALA A 197 3.50 18.12 -9.64
N PRO A 198 2.80 17.39 -8.73
CA PRO A 198 3.43 16.50 -7.77
C PRO A 198 4.38 15.47 -8.41
N ILE A 199 3.95 14.79 -9.47
CA ILE A 199 4.76 13.79 -10.17
C ILE A 199 6.01 14.45 -10.78
N LYS A 200 5.88 15.62 -11.42
CA LYS A 200 7.01 16.36 -11.98
C LYS A 200 8.07 16.73 -10.94
N ARG A 201 7.66 17.21 -9.77
CA ARG A 201 8.59 17.53 -8.68
C ARG A 201 9.33 16.29 -8.19
N CYS A 202 8.63 15.17 -8.05
CA CYS A 202 9.24 13.90 -7.68
C CYS A 202 10.25 13.41 -8.73
N ILE A 203 9.92 13.53 -10.02
CA ILE A 203 10.86 13.21 -11.11
C ILE A 203 12.10 14.10 -11.04
N GLN A 204 11.95 15.41 -10.79
CA GLN A 204 13.08 16.32 -10.60
C GLN A 204 13.95 15.90 -9.42
N PHE A 205 13.34 15.53 -8.29
CA PHE A 205 14.04 15.00 -7.13
C PHE A 205 14.82 13.72 -7.46
N LEU A 206 14.22 12.75 -8.15
CA LEU A 206 14.91 11.51 -8.52
C LEU A 206 16.07 11.81 -9.47
N LEU A 207 15.86 12.61 -10.51
CA LEU A 207 16.90 12.96 -11.47
C LEU A 207 18.06 13.72 -10.84
N SER A 208 17.82 14.59 -9.85
CA SER A 208 18.90 15.29 -9.14
C SER A 208 19.76 14.35 -8.28
N HIS A 209 19.26 13.17 -7.94
CA HIS A 209 19.97 12.17 -7.13
C HIS A 209 20.54 11.01 -7.94
N GLN A 210 20.35 10.98 -9.27
CA GLN A 210 20.91 9.93 -10.14
C GLN A 210 22.45 9.88 -10.04
N ASN A 211 23.00 8.67 -9.98
CA ASN A 211 24.43 8.42 -9.95
C ASN A 211 25.05 8.50 -11.36
N PRO A 212 26.37 8.71 -11.50
CA PRO A 212 27.04 8.76 -12.80
C PRO A 212 26.93 7.48 -13.64
N ASP A 213 26.67 6.33 -13.01
CA ASP A 213 26.44 5.04 -13.67
C ASP A 213 24.99 4.87 -14.16
N GLY A 214 24.13 5.86 -13.92
CA GLY A 214 22.72 5.85 -14.28
C GLY A 214 21.80 5.26 -13.21
N GLY A 215 22.33 4.70 -12.12
CA GLY A 215 21.55 4.11 -11.03
C GLY A 215 21.17 5.09 -9.91
N TRP A 216 20.57 4.54 -8.85
CA TRP A 216 20.27 5.22 -7.60
C TRP A 216 20.74 4.37 -6.43
N GLY A 217 21.17 5.02 -5.35
CA GLY A 217 21.57 4.34 -4.12
C GLY A 217 21.41 5.25 -2.91
N GLU A 218 20.75 4.72 -1.89
CA GLU A 218 20.53 5.37 -0.60
C GLU A 218 21.28 4.61 0.49
N ASP A 219 21.87 5.35 1.43
CA ASP A 219 22.36 4.80 2.68
C ASP A 219 21.20 4.65 3.68
N PHE A 220 21.30 3.70 4.61
CA PHE A 220 20.29 3.50 5.65
C PHE A 220 20.10 4.73 6.56
N ALA A 221 21.13 5.59 6.68
CA ALA A 221 21.01 6.90 7.32
C ALA A 221 19.83 7.72 6.79
N SER A 222 19.41 7.49 5.53
CA SER A 222 18.24 8.16 4.95
C SER A 222 16.94 7.93 5.72
N CYS A 223 16.81 6.76 6.36
CA CYS A 223 15.68 6.42 7.20
C CYS A 223 15.77 7.10 8.57
N PHE A 224 16.97 7.16 9.15
CA PHE A 224 17.19 7.73 10.48
C PHE A 224 17.10 9.25 10.48
N ASP A 225 17.83 9.90 9.56
CA ASP A 225 17.92 11.36 9.46
C ASP A 225 16.70 11.97 8.77
N ARG A 226 15.88 11.14 8.10
CA ARG A 226 14.73 11.57 7.28
C ARG A 226 15.11 12.59 6.20
N GLU A 227 16.30 12.40 5.63
CA GLU A 227 16.89 13.16 4.51
C GLU A 227 17.62 12.22 3.55
N TYR A 228 17.71 12.54 2.27
CA TYR A 228 18.34 11.64 1.30
C TYR A 228 19.86 11.59 1.54
N ALA A 229 20.35 10.44 2.01
CA ALA A 229 21.78 10.19 2.16
C ALA A 229 22.27 9.34 0.99
N ARG A 230 23.09 9.93 0.12
CA ARG A 230 23.68 9.20 -1.01
C ARG A 230 24.62 8.12 -0.50
N ARG A 231 24.51 6.92 -1.08
CA ARG A 231 25.45 5.84 -0.81
C ARG A 231 26.75 6.09 -1.57
N ASP A 232 27.71 6.74 -0.92
CA ASP A 232 28.94 7.18 -1.59
C ASP A 232 29.98 6.07 -1.84
N LYS A 233 29.84 4.86 -1.24
CA LYS A 233 30.74 3.72 -1.49
C LYS A 233 30.05 2.35 -1.38
N LEU A 234 30.32 1.48 -2.35
CA LEU A 234 30.22 0.02 -2.21
C LEU A 234 31.37 -0.41 -1.29
N TYR A 235 31.07 -0.76 -0.04
CA TYR A 235 31.96 -1.62 0.74
C TYR A 235 31.84 -3.05 0.24
#